data_AF-A0AAF1KLV7-F1
#
_entry.id   AF-A0AAF1KLV7-F1
#
_cell.length_a   1.000
_cell.length_b   1.000
_cell.length_c   1.000
_cell.angle_alpha   90.00
_cell.angle_beta   90.00
_cell.angle_gamma   90.00
#
_symmetry.space_group_name_H-M   'P 1'
#
loop_
_entity.id
_entity.type
_entity.pdbx_description
1 polymer ?
#
loop_
_entity_poly.entity_id
_entity_poly.type
_entity_poly.pdbx_seq_one_letter_code
_entity_poly.pdbx_strand_id
1 'polypeptide(L)'
;MTDRDTAPRTLTWLAWLATAWIAWELLHDAQSKLTGNEGSVYLFTVLTDGLGFPGYERAIQLGVAVAAMTTAIFVLISRSRGFAGLMAEGIMGGVVVFHRASPLCVDPYGDGGALFRDDQIAHTLARHAGPRRAVTP
;
A
#
# COMPACT_ATOMS: atom_id res chain seq x y z
N MET A 1 5.30 39.55 -23.56
CA MET A 1 4.03 39.02 -23.02
C MET A 1 3.94 37.58 -23.50
N THR A 2 4.54 36.68 -22.74
CA THR A 2 4.73 35.27 -23.10
C THR A 2 3.39 34.54 -23.04
N ASP A 3 3.04 33.92 -24.15
CA ASP A 3 1.90 33.02 -24.31
C ASP A 3 1.94 32.00 -23.16
N ARG A 4 0.95 32.04 -22.27
CA ARG A 4 0.85 31.04 -21.21
C ARG A 4 0.24 29.82 -21.86
N ASP A 5 1.13 28.94 -22.29
CA ASP A 5 0.88 27.61 -22.82
C ASP A 5 -0.35 26.97 -22.18
N THR A 6 -1.49 27.12 -22.85
CA THR A 6 -2.68 26.36 -22.49
C THR A 6 -2.40 24.93 -22.89
N ALA A 7 -2.33 24.03 -21.92
CA ALA A 7 -2.15 22.61 -22.20
C ALA A 7 -3.17 22.19 -23.27
N PRO A 8 -2.75 21.49 -24.36
CA PRO A 8 -3.67 21.06 -25.39
C PRO A 8 -4.88 20.38 -24.77
N ARG A 9 -6.09 20.65 -25.30
CA ARG A 9 -7.37 20.21 -24.70
C ARG A 9 -7.38 18.71 -24.40
N THR A 10 -6.65 17.92 -25.20
CA THR A 10 -6.42 16.48 -24.98
C THR A 10 -5.74 16.18 -23.66
N LEU A 11 -4.66 16.88 -23.29
CA LEU A 11 -3.99 16.71 -22.00
C LEU A 11 -4.89 17.10 -20.83
N THR A 12 -5.73 18.13 -21.01
CA THR A 12 -6.70 18.52 -19.99
C THR A 12 -7.71 17.40 -19.75
N TRP A 13 -8.26 16.80 -20.81
CA TRP A 13 -9.18 15.67 -20.69
C TRP A 13 -8.52 14.43 -20.08
N LEU A 14 -7.30 14.10 -20.50
CA LEU A 14 -6.53 13.00 -19.92
C LEU A 14 -6.26 13.21 -18.43
N ALA A 15 -5.91 14.44 -18.03
CA ALA A 15 -5.72 14.77 -16.62
C ALA A 15 -7.00 14.60 -15.81
N TRP A 16 -8.16 14.99 -16.36
CA TRP A 16 -9.45 14.79 -15.70
C TRP A 16 -9.84 13.31 -15.61
N LEU A 17 -9.58 12.51 -16.65
CA LEU A 17 -9.78 11.06 -16.61
C LEU A 17 -8.91 10.41 -15.53
N ALA A 18 -7.63 10.76 -15.47
CA ALA A 18 -6.72 10.28 -14.43
C ALA A 18 -7.19 10.70 -13.03
N THR A 19 -7.66 11.94 -12.89
CA THR A 19 -8.21 12.46 -11.62
C THR A 19 -9.45 11.67 -11.19
N ALA A 20 -10.38 11.41 -12.11
CA ALA A 20 -11.59 10.65 -11.84
C ALA A 20 -11.27 9.19 -11.49
N TRP A 21 -10.30 8.59 -12.17
CA TRP A 21 -9.81 7.24 -11.87
C TRP A 21 -9.24 7.14 -10.45
N ILE A 22 -8.33 8.07 -10.08
CA ILE A 22 -7.74 8.11 -8.73
C ILE A 22 -8.83 8.27 -7.66
N ALA A 23 -9.79 9.16 -7.88
CA ALA A 23 -10.89 9.35 -6.93
C ALA A 23 -11.75 8.08 -6.82
N TRP A 24 -12.03 7.41 -7.92
CA TRP A 24 -12.79 6.15 -7.93
C TRP A 24 -12.06 5.04 -7.16
N GLU A 25 -10.76 4.83 -7.41
CA GLU A 25 -9.96 3.83 -6.70
C GLU A 25 -9.93 4.06 -5.19
N LEU A 26 -9.69 5.32 -4.77
CA LEU A 26 -9.69 5.68 -3.35
C LEU A 26 -11.04 5.42 -2.67
N LEU A 27 -12.15 5.69 -3.37
CA LEU A 27 -13.49 5.45 -2.83
C LEU A 27 -13.86 3.96 -2.86
N HIS A 28 -13.46 3.23 -3.91
CA HIS A 28 -13.66 1.79 -4.04
C HIS A 28 -12.93 1.03 -2.93
N ASP A 29 -11.70 1.42 -2.61
CA ASP A 29 -10.95 0.84 -1.49
C ASP A 29 -11.55 1.27 -0.13
N ALA A 30 -11.91 2.56 0.03
CA ALA A 30 -12.51 3.07 1.26
C ALA A 30 -13.82 2.36 1.63
N GLN A 31 -14.63 1.96 0.64
CA GLN A 31 -15.90 1.27 0.92
C GLN A 31 -15.69 0.00 1.75
N SER A 32 -14.62 -0.76 1.49
CA SER A 32 -14.33 -2.02 2.18
C SER A 32 -14.02 -1.79 3.66
N LYS A 33 -13.37 -0.66 3.96
CA LYS A 33 -13.01 -0.21 5.31
C LYS A 33 -14.24 0.30 6.05
N LEU A 34 -15.13 1.03 5.36
CA LEU A 34 -16.36 1.55 5.96
C LEU A 34 -17.34 0.43 6.31
N THR A 35 -17.55 -0.53 5.40
CA THR A 35 -18.50 -1.63 5.58
C THR A 35 -17.99 -2.71 6.54
N GLY A 36 -16.70 -2.71 6.88
CA GLY A 36 -16.12 -3.73 7.75
C GLY A 36 -16.03 -5.09 7.08
N ASN A 37 -15.70 -5.11 5.78
CA ASN A 37 -15.45 -6.35 5.05
C ASN A 37 -14.41 -7.19 5.81
N GLU A 38 -14.69 -8.49 5.99
CA GLU A 38 -13.86 -9.44 6.74
C GLU A 38 -12.39 -9.39 6.34
N GLY A 39 -12.10 -9.33 5.03
CA GLY A 39 -10.72 -9.23 4.54
C GLY A 39 -10.03 -7.93 4.97
N SER A 40 -10.76 -6.82 5.00
CA SER A 40 -10.22 -5.54 5.48
C SER A 40 -10.00 -5.58 6.99
N VAL A 41 -10.96 -6.11 7.76
CA VAL A 41 -10.84 -6.23 9.22
C VAL A 41 -9.61 -7.08 9.57
N TYR A 42 -9.46 -8.24 8.95
CA TYR A 42 -8.32 -9.14 9.16
C TYR A 42 -6.97 -8.45 8.91
N LEU A 43 -6.83 -7.72 7.80
CA LEU A 43 -5.60 -6.99 7.49
C LEU A 43 -5.24 -5.96 8.56
N PHE A 44 -6.24 -5.20 9.04
CA PHE A 44 -6.00 -4.21 10.10
C PHE A 44 -5.74 -4.88 11.46
N THR A 45 -6.30 -6.06 11.74
CA THR A 45 -5.95 -6.87 12.92
C THR A 45 -4.50 -7.32 12.90
N VAL A 46 -4.05 -7.90 11.79
CA VAL A 46 -2.64 -8.31 11.66
C VAL A 46 -1.70 -7.11 11.80
N LEU A 47 -2.10 -5.95 11.25
CA LEU A 47 -1.34 -4.71 11.37
C LEU A 47 -1.25 -4.23 12.83
N THR A 48 -2.38 -4.12 13.54
CA THR A 48 -2.41 -3.60 14.91
C THR A 48 -1.73 -4.53 15.90
N ASP A 49 -1.97 -5.83 15.79
CA ASP A 49 -1.30 -6.84 16.59
C ASP A 49 0.21 -6.81 16.34
N GLY A 50 0.62 -6.69 15.07
CA GLY A 50 2.03 -6.60 14.66
C GLY A 50 2.73 -5.33 15.16
N LEU A 51 2.02 -4.21 15.27
CA LEU A 51 2.54 -2.93 15.75
C LEU A 51 2.41 -2.75 17.27
N GLY A 52 1.77 -3.69 17.99
CA GLY A 52 1.59 -3.64 19.44
C GLY A 52 0.43 -2.75 19.91
N PHE A 53 -0.58 -2.51 19.06
CA PHE A 53 -1.79 -1.73 19.38
C PHE A 53 -3.08 -2.58 19.22
N PRO A 54 -3.20 -3.75 19.86
CA PRO A 54 -4.38 -4.61 19.71
C PRO A 54 -5.66 -3.88 20.12
N GLY A 55 -6.75 -4.07 19.38
CA GLY A 55 -8.05 -3.44 19.63
C GLY A 55 -8.26 -2.08 18.94
N TYR A 56 -7.25 -1.56 18.24
CA TYR A 56 -7.34 -0.30 17.50
C TYR A 56 -7.63 -0.48 16.00
N GLU A 57 -7.95 -1.71 15.55
CA GLU A 57 -8.12 -2.07 14.13
C GLU A 57 -9.14 -1.16 13.48
N ARG A 58 -10.31 -1.03 14.13
CA ARG A 58 -11.43 -0.27 13.61
C ARG A 58 -11.11 1.23 13.52
N ALA A 59 -10.41 1.75 14.52
CA ALA A 59 -10.02 3.16 14.54
C ALA A 59 -9.06 3.50 13.40
N ILE A 60 -8.03 2.65 13.20
CA ILE A 60 -7.04 2.84 12.13
C ILE A 60 -7.69 2.61 10.76
N GLN A 61 -8.52 1.57 10.61
CA GLN A 61 -9.26 1.28 9.39
C GLN A 61 -10.15 2.47 8.95
N LEU A 62 -10.88 3.06 9.89
CA LEU A 62 -11.70 4.25 9.63
C LEU A 62 -10.86 5.49 9.37
N GLY A 63 -9.73 5.66 10.06
CA GLY A 63 -8.79 6.74 9.81
C GLY A 63 -8.25 6.73 8.36
N VAL A 64 -7.85 5.55 7.87
CA VAL A 64 -7.42 5.38 6.48
C VAL A 64 -8.57 5.64 5.50
N ALA A 65 -9.78 5.17 5.80
CA ALA A 65 -10.95 5.43 4.96
C ALA A 65 -11.27 6.94 4.84
N VAL A 66 -11.24 7.67 5.96
CA VAL A 66 -11.45 9.13 5.99
C VAL A 66 -10.35 9.87 5.21
N ALA A 67 -9.09 9.45 5.35
CA ALA A 67 -7.98 10.02 4.59
C ALA A 67 -8.14 9.79 3.08
N ALA A 68 -8.54 8.58 2.66
CA ALA A 68 -8.80 8.24 1.26
C ALA A 68 -9.97 9.06 0.70
N MET A 69 -11.10 9.16 1.41
CA MET A 69 -12.25 9.98 1.00
C MET A 69 -11.88 11.46 0.86
N THR A 70 -11.12 11.99 1.82
CA THR A 70 -10.66 13.40 1.79
C THR A 70 -9.74 13.66 0.60
N THR A 71 -8.84 12.72 0.31
CA THR A 71 -7.95 12.78 -0.86
C THR A 71 -8.73 12.71 -2.17
N ALA A 72 -9.73 11.82 -2.26
CA ALA A 72 -10.61 11.70 -3.42
C ALA A 72 -11.41 12.99 -3.69
N ILE A 73 -11.83 13.70 -2.64
CA ILE A 73 -12.48 15.01 -2.79
C ILE A 73 -11.48 16.05 -3.29
N PHE A 74 -10.30 16.15 -2.68
CA PHE A 74 -9.31 17.16 -3.04
C PHE A 74 -8.71 16.97 -4.42
N VAL A 75 -8.62 15.74 -4.94
CA VAL A 75 -8.09 15.48 -6.29
C VAL A 75 -9.04 16.02 -7.37
N LEU A 76 -10.36 15.95 -7.13
CA LEU A 76 -11.39 16.47 -8.04
C LEU A 76 -11.45 18.01 -8.07
N ILE A 77 -10.93 18.68 -7.05
CA ILE A 77 -10.87 20.15 -6.98
C ILE A 77 -9.54 20.62 -7.57
N SER A 78 -9.57 21.24 -8.76
CA SER A 78 -8.37 21.66 -9.50
C SER A 78 -7.37 22.47 -8.67
N ARG A 79 -7.85 23.32 -7.75
CA ARG A 79 -7.01 24.18 -6.90
C ARG A 79 -6.24 23.42 -5.82
N SER A 80 -6.69 22.25 -5.41
CA SER A 80 -6.09 21.44 -4.33
C SER A 80 -5.35 20.21 -4.84
N ARG A 81 -5.21 20.00 -6.15
CA ARG A 81 -4.59 18.80 -6.72
C ARG A 81 -3.17 18.53 -6.24
N GLY A 82 -2.36 19.58 -6.05
CA GLY A 82 -1.02 19.42 -5.49
C GLY A 82 -1.05 18.85 -4.06
N PHE A 83 -1.97 19.35 -3.23
CA PHE A 83 -2.17 18.84 -1.88
C PHE A 83 -2.75 17.42 -1.88
N ALA A 84 -3.70 17.13 -2.77
CA ALA A 84 -4.23 15.78 -2.95
C ALA A 84 -3.14 14.78 -3.36
N GLY A 85 -2.19 15.20 -4.22
CA GLY A 85 -1.03 14.40 -4.58
C GLY A 85 -0.17 14.04 -3.37
N LEU A 86 0.10 15.01 -2.49
CA LEU A 86 0.84 14.76 -1.24
C LEU A 86 0.09 13.82 -0.30
N MET A 87 -1.23 13.95 -0.20
CA MET A 87 -2.04 13.03 0.60
C MET A 87 -2.03 11.61 0.03
N ALA A 88 -2.16 11.47 -1.29
CA ALA A 88 -2.11 10.17 -1.97
C ALA A 88 -0.75 9.50 -1.78
N GLU A 89 0.34 10.27 -1.90
CA GLU A 89 1.70 9.80 -1.61
C GLU A 89 1.83 9.36 -0.15
N GLY A 90 1.26 10.11 0.80
CA GLY A 90 1.23 9.73 2.22
C GLY A 90 0.47 8.43 2.48
N ILE A 91 -0.66 8.22 1.80
CA ILE A 91 -1.44 6.97 1.91
C ILE A 91 -0.63 5.79 1.34
N MET A 92 -0.08 5.92 0.13
CA MET A 92 0.71 4.86 -0.50
C MET A 92 2.02 4.59 0.25
N GLY A 93 2.70 5.64 0.71
CA GLY A 93 3.88 5.53 1.55
C GLY A 93 3.57 4.83 2.87
N GLY A 94 2.44 5.16 3.51
CA GLY A 94 1.95 4.46 4.69
C GLY A 94 1.74 2.97 4.41
N VAL A 95 1.09 2.61 3.30
CA VAL A 95 0.94 1.21 2.88
C VAL A 95 2.29 0.52 2.78
N VAL A 96 3.27 1.07 2.06
CA VAL A 96 4.60 0.46 1.90
C VAL A 96 5.31 0.28 3.25
N VAL A 97 5.30 1.32 4.10
CA VAL A 97 5.94 1.28 5.43
C VAL A 97 5.26 0.25 6.33
N PHE A 98 3.94 0.24 6.41
CA PHE A 98 3.20 -0.68 7.27
C PHE A 98 3.27 -2.11 6.79
N HIS A 99 3.33 -2.36 5.47
CA HIS A 99 3.59 -3.71 4.98
C HIS A 99 4.97 -4.17 5.44
N ARG A 100 6.02 -3.34 5.32
CA ARG A 100 7.38 -3.71 5.75
C ARG A 100 7.54 -3.83 7.27
N ALA A 101 6.85 -3.01 8.04
CA ALA A 101 6.98 -2.92 9.50
C ALA A 101 6.06 -3.87 10.26
N SER A 102 5.16 -4.58 9.58
CA SER A 102 4.24 -5.54 10.20
C SER A 102 4.33 -6.91 9.53
N PRO A 103 3.73 -7.96 10.13
CA PRO A 103 3.71 -9.31 9.55
C PRO A 103 3.02 -9.41 8.17
N LEU A 104 2.35 -8.35 7.71
CA LEU A 104 1.75 -8.24 6.38
C LEU A 104 2.75 -8.47 5.23
N CYS A 105 4.06 -8.23 5.41
CA CYS A 105 5.06 -8.54 4.38
C CYS A 105 5.48 -10.02 4.34
N VAL A 106 5.31 -10.75 5.45
CA VAL A 106 6.00 -12.03 5.66
C VAL A 106 5.14 -13.19 5.21
N ASP A 107 3.82 -13.12 5.42
CA ASP A 107 2.83 -14.04 4.84
C ASP A 107 1.41 -13.60 5.23
N PRO A 108 0.75 -12.68 4.49
CA PRO A 108 -0.55 -12.17 4.89
C PRO A 108 -1.68 -13.21 4.77
N TYR A 109 -1.47 -14.32 4.06
CA TYR A 109 -2.51 -15.35 3.84
C TYR A 109 -2.08 -16.77 4.23
N GLY A 110 -0.85 -16.97 4.70
CA GLY A 110 -0.28 -18.30 4.91
C GLY A 110 0.03 -19.04 3.61
N ASP A 111 0.24 -18.33 2.50
CA ASP A 111 0.24 -18.86 1.13
C ASP A 111 1.63 -18.96 0.46
N GLY A 112 2.71 -18.61 1.17
CA GLY A 112 4.07 -18.83 0.65
C GLY A 112 5.06 -17.68 0.79
N GLY A 113 4.70 -16.58 1.47
CA GLY A 113 5.63 -15.48 1.77
C GLY A 113 6.88 -15.92 2.57
N ALA A 114 6.82 -17.07 3.24
CA ALA A 114 7.95 -17.70 3.93
C ALA A 114 9.12 -18.08 3.00
N LEU A 115 8.91 -18.25 1.69
CA LEU A 115 9.96 -18.59 0.72
C LEU A 115 10.96 -17.44 0.47
N PHE A 116 10.58 -16.20 0.81
CA PHE A 116 11.42 -15.01 0.63
C PHE A 116 12.15 -14.59 1.91
N ARG A 117 12.11 -15.43 2.95
CA ARG A 117 12.97 -15.24 4.13
C ARG A 117 14.40 -15.62 3.76
N ASP A 118 15.35 -14.73 4.06
CA ASP A 118 16.79 -14.93 3.89
C ASP A 118 17.25 -16.27 4.52
N ASP A 119 16.57 -16.72 5.57
CA ASP A 119 16.78 -17.98 6.27
C ASP A 119 16.41 -19.23 5.46
N GLN A 120 15.45 -19.19 4.52
CA GLN A 120 15.14 -20.35 3.67
C GLN A 120 16.03 -20.46 2.43
N ILE A 121 16.50 -19.34 1.87
CA ILE A 121 17.55 -19.35 0.83
C ILE A 121 18.86 -19.90 1.42
N ALA A 122 19.24 -19.45 2.62
CA ALA A 122 20.39 -19.98 3.34
C ALA A 122 20.24 -21.48 3.69
N HIS A 123 19.07 -21.93 4.14
CA HIS A 123 18.84 -23.35 4.45
C HIS A 123 18.81 -24.24 3.18
N THR A 124 18.30 -23.73 2.07
CA THR A 124 18.30 -24.44 0.77
C THR A 124 19.70 -24.52 0.16
N LEU A 125 20.47 -23.43 0.23
CA LEU A 125 21.88 -23.41 -0.15
C LEU A 125 22.71 -24.33 0.76
N ALA A 126 22.42 -24.40 2.06
CA ALA A 126 23.09 -25.32 2.99
C ALA A 126 22.74 -26.80 2.72
N ARG A 127 21.53 -27.12 2.23
CA ARG A 127 21.16 -28.49 1.82
C ARG A 127 21.76 -28.90 0.47
N HIS A 128 22.17 -27.96 -0.38
CA HIS A 128 22.79 -28.24 -1.68
C HIS A 128 24.31 -28.05 -1.69
N ALA A 129 24.86 -27.34 -0.71
CA ALA A 129 26.27 -27.39 -0.34
C ALA A 129 26.55 -28.69 0.43
N GLY A 130 26.49 -29.83 -0.26
CA GLY A 130 26.97 -31.10 0.28
C GLY A 130 28.41 -30.96 0.81
N PRO A 131 28.85 -31.83 1.76
CA PRO A 131 30.16 -31.71 2.38
C PRO A 131 31.24 -31.66 1.30
N ARG A 132 32.01 -30.56 1.27
CA ARG A 132 33.25 -30.49 0.49
C ARG A 132 34.10 -31.67 0.95
N ARG A 133 34.17 -32.73 0.13
CA ARG A 133 35.12 -33.82 0.33
C ARG A 133 36.49 -33.16 0.47
N ALA A 134 37.10 -33.32 1.64
CA ALA A 134 38.48 -32.96 1.84
C ALA A 134 39.30 -33.74 0.80
N VAL A 135 39.84 -33.02 -0.18
CA VAL A 135 40.92 -33.53 -1.00
C VAL A 135 42.14 -33.43 -0.11
N THR A 136 42.48 -34.54 0.54
CA THR A 136 43.79 -34.71 1.18
C THR A 136 44.87 -34.66 0.10
N PRO A 137 46.04 -34.09 0.42
CA PRO A 137 47.12 -33.81 -0.54
C PRO A 137 47.72 -35.06 -1.19
#